data_AF-C0PVK4-F1
#
_entry.id   AF-C0PVK4-F1
#
_cell.length_a   1.000
_cell.length_b   1.000
_cell.length_c   1.000
_cell.angle_alpha   90.00
_cell.angle_beta   90.00
_cell.angle_gamma   90.00
#
_symmetry.space_group_name_H-M   'P 1'
#
loop_
_entity.id
_entity.type
_entity.pdbx_description
1 polymer ?
#
loop_
_entity_poly.entity_id
_entity_poly.type
_entity_poly.pdbx_seq_one_letter_code
_entity_poly.pdbx_strand_id
1 'polypeptide(L)' 'MDSQILSLYVKGMVTREISATFKEMYDADVSLTLISKVTAS' A
#
# COMPACT_ATOMS: atom_id res chain seq x y z
N MET A 1 6.50 -3.14 5.59
CA MET A 1 5.98 -1.97 4.84
C MET A 1 6.07 -2.23 3.35
N ASP A 2 7.22 -2.07 2.69
CA ASP A 2 7.32 -2.13 1.22
C ASP A 2 6.96 -3.50 0.61
N SER A 3 7.43 -4.60 1.22
CA SER A 3 7.08 -5.96 0.78
C SER A 3 5.59 -6.28 0.92
N GLN A 4 4.92 -5.70 1.92
CA GLN A 4 3.48 -5.83 2.11
C GLN A 4 2.71 -5.01 1.07
N ILE A 5 3.16 -3.78 0.78
CA ILE A 5 2.61 -2.94 -0.28
C ILE A 5 2.70 -3.68 -1.63
N LEU A 6 3.86 -4.26 -1.96
CA LEU A 6 4.05 -5.06 -3.17
C LEU A 6 3.14 -6.29 -3.19
N SER A 7 3.03 -7.02 -2.08
CA SER A 7 2.15 -8.19 -2.01
C SER A 7 0.68 -7.84 -2.26
N LEU A 8 0.20 -6.72 -1.72
CA LEU A 8 -1.18 -6.26 -1.93
C LEU A 8 -1.40 -5.75 -3.36
N TYR A 9 -0.42 -5.04 -3.92
CA TYR A 9 -0.47 -4.59 -5.31
C TYR A 9 -0.48 -5.75 -6.30
N VAL A 10 0.37 -6.77 -6.09
CA VAL A 10 0.40 -7.99 -6.92
C VAL A 10 -0.90 -8.81 -6.80
N LYS A 11 -1.61 -8.71 -5.66
CA LYS A 11 -2.96 -9.28 -5.49
C LYS A 11 -4.06 -8.53 -6.25
N GLY A 12 -3.71 -7.46 -6.98
CA GLY A 12 -4.66 -6.68 -7.79
C GLY A 12 -5.36 -5.56 -7.03
N MET A 13 -4.92 -5.24 -5.81
CA MET A 13 -5.50 -4.13 -5.05
C MET A 13 -5.00 -2.80 -5.61
N VAL A 14 -5.88 -1.81 -5.69
CA VAL A 14 -5.47 -0.46 -6.13
C VAL A 14 -4.84 0.31 -4.97
N THR A 15 -4.00 1.30 -5.28
CA THR A 15 -3.23 2.07 -4.30
C THR A 15 -4.07 2.68 -3.16
N ARG A 16 -5.34 3.04 -3.43
CA ARG A 16 -6.29 3.52 -2.41
C ARG A 16 -6.72 2.43 -1.42
N GLU A 17 -6.99 1.22 -1.91
CA GLU A 17 -7.36 0.07 -1.06
C GLU A 17 -6.17 -0.37 -0.21
N ILE A 18 -4.96 -0.33 -0.79
CA ILE A 18 -3.71 -0.59 -0.05
C ILE A 18 -3.58 0.41 1.11
N SER A 19 -3.72 1.72 0.85
CA SER A 19 -3.66 2.76 1.90
C SER A 19 -4.71 2.55 3.00
N ALA A 20 -5.97 2.26 2.62
CA ALA A 20 -7.04 1.98 3.59
C ALA A 20 -6.75 0.74 4.44
N THR A 21 -6.21 -0.33 3.84
CA THR A 21 -5.83 -1.56 4.56
C THR A 21 -4.78 -1.28 5.64
N PHE A 22 -3.78 -0.43 5.35
CA PHE A 22 -2.79 -0.04 6.34
C PHE A 22 -3.37 0.82 7.46
N LYS A 23 -4.33 1.70 7.13
CA LYS A 23 -5.03 2.49 8.13
C LYS A 23 -5.89 1.62 9.04
N GLU A 24 -6.58 0.62 8.51
CA GLU A 24 -7.42 -0.29 9.29
C GLU A 24 -6.62 -1.27 10.17
N MET A 25 -5.55 -1.86 9.62
CA MET A 25 -4.78 -2.89 10.34
C MET A 25 -3.77 -2.31 11.33
N TYR A 26 -3.22 -1.13 11.05
CA TYR A 26 -2.07 -0.58 11.77
C TYR A 26 -2.29 0.87 12.28
N ASP A 27 -3.48 1.46 12.06
CA ASP A 27 -3.76 2.89 12.25
C ASP A 27 -2.77 3.82 11.52
N ALA A 28 -2.04 3.28 10.55
CA ALA A 28 -0.95 3.94 9.85
C ALA A 28 -1.47 4.66 8.60
N ASP A 29 -1.26 5.97 8.54
CA ASP A 29 -1.57 6.76 7.36
C ASP A 29 -0.43 6.62 6.34
N VAL A 30 -0.62 5.71 5.39
CA VAL A 30 0.34 5.45 4.31
C VAL A 30 -0.05 6.27 3.08
N SER A 31 0.83 7.22 2.72
CA SER A 31 0.59 8.10 1.58
C SER A 31 0.60 7.35 0.25
N LEU A 32 -0.27 7.77 -0.67
CA LEU A 32 -0.34 7.20 -2.02
C LEU A 32 0.99 7.37 -2.78
N THR A 33 1.73 8.45 -2.51
CA THR A 33 3.05 8.72 -3.08
C THR A 33 4.09 7.69 -2.65
N LEU A 34 4.06 7.24 -1.39
CA LEU A 34 4.94 6.17 -0.91
C LEU A 34 4.60 4.85 -1.60
N ILE A 35 3.30 4.53 -1.70
CA ILE A 35 2.83 3.31 -2.38
C ILE A 35 3.29 3.33 -3.85
N SER A 36 3.08 4.44 -4.57
CA SER A 36 3.52 4.58 -5.96
C SER A 36 5.04 4.42 -6.12
N LYS A 37 5.84 4.96 -5.20
CA LYS A 37 7.31 4.81 -5.22
C LYS A 37 7.72 3.35 -5.05
N VAL A 38 7.06 2.61 -4.16
CA VAL A 38 7.35 1.20 -3.90
C VAL A 38 6.92 0.32 -5.07
N THR A 39 5.78 0.61 -5.71
CA THR A 39 5.27 -0.19 -6.83
C THR A 39 5.91 0.15 -8.18
N ALA A 40 6.58 1.30 -8.30
CA ALA A 40 7.29 1.72 -9.51
C ALA A 40 8.73 1.19 -9.60
N SER A 41 9.19 0.47 -8.58
CA SER A 41 10.52 -0.15 -8.51
C SER A 41 10.48 -1.62 -8.92
#